data_AF-A0A1Y4IBY6-F1
#
_entry.id   AF-A0A1Y4IBY6-F1
#
_cell.length_a   1.000
_cell.length_b   1.000
_cell.length_c   1.000
_cell.angle_alpha   90.00
_cell.angle_beta   90.00
_cell.angle_gamma   90.00
#
_symmetry.space_group_name_H-M   'P 1'
#
loop_
_entity.id
_entity.type
_entity.pdbx_description
1 polymer ?
#
loop_
_entity_poly.entity_id
_entity_poly.type
_entity_poly.pdbx_seq_one_letter_code
_entity_poly.pdbx_strand_id
1 'polypeptide(L)'
;MMYARDYRRIGRESLRGMWPTAILASFVSGLLGCTMYGSSWINLNSVVQGNASVSDMSDPYAVIEAGDGTIQNFVESDFFMPMMAFLGTLLTVLLIYVLVCIIIGGAVTLGYARFNLNLVDGNRPGAGDVFSNIGRLGAGFCMWFWRGLYITLWSLLLVIPGIVATYSYAMVPYIMAEHPELRAREALRESKNMMKGKRWRLFCLELSFIGWTLLAALVFAAIFTAGFLTGSMGLSMFGLVVYIVELLFLYPYVEASRAAFYRELTEQRYSNPQPEAQWREVPQDEMKEETYDYNNDPFH
;
A
#
# COMPACT_ATOMS: atom_id res chain seq x y z
N MET A 1 26.57 -4.70 9.39
CA MET A 1 25.36 -4.64 8.52
C MET A 1 24.23 -5.36 9.23
N MET A 2 23.02 -4.79 9.24
CA MET A 2 21.86 -5.38 9.94
C MET A 2 21.18 -6.48 9.11
N TYR A 3 20.64 -7.49 9.79
CA TYR A 3 19.87 -8.59 9.20
C TYR A 3 18.36 -8.43 9.40
N ALA A 4 17.56 -9.26 8.73
CA ALA A 4 16.09 -9.28 8.87
C ALA A 4 15.59 -9.34 10.33
N ARG A 5 16.33 -10.04 11.20
CA ARG A 5 16.03 -10.12 12.64
C ARG A 5 16.20 -8.77 13.36
N ASP A 6 17.19 -7.97 12.98
CA ASP A 6 17.47 -6.70 13.62
C ASP A 6 16.36 -5.69 13.31
N TYR A 7 15.91 -5.60 12.06
CA TYR A 7 14.77 -4.73 11.71
C TYR A 7 13.49 -5.14 12.43
N ARG A 8 13.22 -6.45 12.51
CA ARG A 8 12.10 -6.99 13.31
C ARG A 8 12.21 -6.68 14.79
N ARG A 9 13.43 -6.56 15.33
CA ARG A 9 13.63 -6.12 16.72
C ARG A 9 13.32 -4.62 16.85
N ILE A 10 13.90 -3.79 15.99
CA ILE A 10 13.72 -2.34 15.99
C ILE A 10 12.24 -1.98 15.79
N GLY A 11 11.57 -2.56 14.79
CA GLY A 11 10.16 -2.31 14.53
C GLY A 11 9.23 -2.73 15.68
N ARG A 12 9.60 -3.76 16.45
CA ARG A 12 8.86 -4.15 17.65
C ARG A 12 9.13 -3.21 18.82
N GLU A 13 10.37 -2.74 18.96
CA GLU A 13 10.79 -1.81 20.00
C GLU A 13 10.16 -0.43 19.79
N SER A 14 10.09 0.06 18.56
CA SER A 14 9.42 1.32 18.23
C SER A 14 7.91 1.30 18.51
N LEU A 15 7.29 0.12 18.41
CA LEU A 15 5.87 -0.07 18.77
C LEU A 15 5.61 -0.19 20.28
N ARG A 16 6.64 -0.36 21.12
CA ARG A 16 6.45 -0.49 22.57
C ARG A 16 5.87 0.79 23.16
N GLY A 17 4.69 0.68 23.78
CA GLY A 17 3.94 1.82 24.32
C GLY A 17 3.12 2.59 23.28
N MET A 18 3.16 2.19 22.01
CA MET A 18 2.53 2.87 20.87
C MET A 18 1.58 1.95 20.08
N TRP A 19 1.39 0.69 20.49
CA TRP A 19 0.51 -0.26 19.79
C TRP A 19 -0.89 0.28 19.47
N PRO A 20 -1.63 0.90 20.42
CA PRO A 20 -2.97 1.39 20.12
C PRO A 20 -2.99 2.47 19.02
N THR A 21 -2.02 3.40 19.03
CA THR A 21 -1.94 4.47 18.03
C THR A 21 -1.50 3.93 16.68
N ALA A 22 -0.56 2.97 16.64
CA ALA A 22 -0.11 2.35 15.41
C ALA A 22 -1.18 1.47 14.75
N ILE A 23 -1.96 0.72 15.55
CA ILE A 23 -3.10 -0.06 15.07
C ILE A 23 -4.17 0.88 14.50
N LEU A 24 -4.51 1.94 15.23
CA LEU A 24 -5.49 2.93 14.78
C LEU A 24 -5.04 3.62 13.49
N ALA A 25 -3.78 4.05 13.42
CA ALA A 25 -3.19 4.66 12.23
C ALA A 25 -3.27 3.69 11.04
N SER A 26 -2.84 2.43 11.21
CA SER A 26 -2.90 1.40 10.18
C SER A 26 -4.32 1.14 9.67
N PHE A 27 -5.27 1.03 10.59
CA PHE A 27 -6.68 0.79 10.29
C PHE A 27 -7.28 1.95 9.49
N VAL A 28 -7.13 3.18 9.99
CA VAL A 28 -7.60 4.40 9.32
C VAL A 28 -6.94 4.56 7.96
N SER A 29 -5.61 4.36 7.86
CA SER A 29 -4.90 4.44 6.59
C SER A 29 -5.43 3.46 5.56
N GLY A 30 -5.70 2.22 5.97
CA GLY A 30 -6.19 1.21 5.05
C GLY A 30 -7.64 1.41 4.61
N LEU A 31 -8.51 1.91 5.49
CA LEU A 31 -9.87 2.37 5.11
C LEU A 31 -9.82 3.55 4.13
N LEU A 32 -8.75 4.34 4.13
CA LEU A 32 -8.60 5.47 3.22
C LEU A 32 -7.80 5.14 1.96
N GLY A 33 -7.49 3.85 1.73
CA GLY A 33 -6.83 3.39 0.51
C GLY A 33 -5.31 3.55 0.49
N CYS A 34 -4.64 3.62 1.65
CA CYS A 34 -3.18 3.62 1.72
C CYS A 34 -2.57 2.33 1.15
N THR A 35 -1.57 2.43 0.27
CA THR A 35 -0.74 1.29 -0.15
C THR A 35 0.75 1.61 -0.05
N MET A 36 1.42 0.99 0.92
CA MET A 36 2.85 1.09 1.07
C MET A 36 3.58 0.22 0.04
N TYR A 37 3.08 -1.00 -0.22
CA TYR A 37 3.74 -2.03 -1.06
C TYR A 37 2.76 -2.79 -1.98
N GLY A 38 1.73 -2.12 -2.51
CA GLY A 38 0.74 -2.77 -3.38
C GLY A 38 -0.11 -3.86 -2.71
N SER A 39 -0.03 -3.98 -1.39
CA SER A 39 -0.80 -4.91 -0.56
C SER A 39 -1.65 -4.10 0.42
N SER A 40 -2.87 -3.78 -0.01
CA SER A 40 -3.96 -3.41 0.90
C SER A 40 -4.48 -4.67 1.59
N TRP A 41 -4.91 -4.58 2.85
CA TRP A 41 -5.67 -5.67 3.49
C TRP A 41 -7.04 -5.88 2.83
N ILE A 42 -7.52 -4.90 2.05
CA ILE A 42 -8.68 -5.04 1.16
C ILE A 42 -8.16 -5.36 -0.25
N ASN A 43 -8.25 -6.63 -0.66
CA ASN A 43 -7.88 -7.06 -2.00
C ASN A 43 -9.09 -6.97 -2.95
N LEU A 44 -9.34 -5.78 -3.54
CA LEU A 44 -10.47 -5.56 -4.46
C LEU A 44 -10.33 -6.31 -5.81
N ASN A 45 -9.16 -6.87 -6.11
CA ASN A 45 -8.92 -7.59 -7.37
C ASN A 45 -9.71 -8.90 -7.48
N SER A 46 -10.22 -9.46 -6.37
CA SER A 46 -11.06 -10.66 -6.40
C SER A 46 -12.51 -10.39 -6.80
N VAL A 47 -12.97 -9.12 -6.80
CA VAL A 47 -14.34 -8.74 -7.20
C VAL A 47 -14.46 -8.58 -8.73
N VAL A 48 -13.35 -8.28 -9.40
CA VAL A 48 -13.32 -8.07 -10.87
C VAL A 48 -13.19 -9.40 -11.64
N GLN A 49 -12.80 -10.50 -10.96
CA GLN A 49 -12.61 -11.81 -11.59
C GLN A 49 -13.80 -12.74 -11.36
N GLY A 50 -15.02 -12.25 -11.63
CA GLY A 50 -16.21 -13.07 -11.70
C GLY A 50 -16.27 -13.85 -13.02
N ASN A 51 -15.58 -15.00 -13.09
CA ASN A 51 -15.75 -15.94 -14.19
C ASN A 51 -17.08 -16.71 -13.99
N ALA A 52 -18.17 -16.20 -14.57
CA ALA A 52 -19.37 -17.00 -14.74
C ALA A 52 -19.17 -17.94 -15.95
N SER A 53 -18.78 -19.19 -15.70
CA SER A 53 -18.79 -20.24 -16.72
C SER A 53 -20.23 -20.71 -16.92
N VAL A 54 -20.89 -20.19 -17.95
CA VAL A 54 -22.16 -20.73 -18.45
C VAL A 54 -21.84 -22.03 -19.17
N SER A 55 -22.26 -23.17 -18.61
CA SER A 55 -22.12 -24.48 -19.22
C SER A 55 -23.50 -25.03 -19.62
N ASP A 56 -23.56 -25.48 -20.87
CA ASP A 56 -24.58 -26.29 -21.55
C ASP A 56 -26.06 -25.92 -21.39
N MET A 57 -26.55 -25.17 -22.38
CA MET A 57 -27.97 -25.02 -22.67
C MET A 57 -28.30 -25.76 -23.98
N SER A 58 -28.98 -26.90 -23.87
CA SER A 58 -29.23 -27.83 -24.98
C SER A 58 -30.43 -27.47 -25.86
N ASP A 59 -31.07 -26.31 -25.69
CA ASP A 59 -32.08 -25.81 -26.63
C ASP A 59 -32.32 -24.30 -26.48
N PRO A 60 -31.71 -23.42 -27.30
CA PRO A 60 -31.79 -21.97 -27.16
C PRO A 60 -33.20 -21.39 -27.39
N TYR A 61 -34.07 -22.12 -28.10
CA TYR A 61 -35.36 -21.62 -28.56
C TYR A 61 -36.53 -22.03 -27.64
N ALA A 62 -36.40 -23.10 -26.86
CA ALA A 62 -37.44 -23.55 -25.91
C ALA A 62 -37.60 -22.61 -24.70
N VAL A 63 -36.57 -21.84 -24.35
CA VAL A 63 -36.59 -20.87 -23.23
C VAL A 63 -37.12 -19.50 -23.63
N ILE A 64 -37.09 -19.15 -24.91
CA ILE A 64 -37.62 -17.86 -25.37
C ILE A 64 -39.15 -17.84 -25.25
N GLU A 65 -39.82 -18.97 -25.47
CA GLU A 65 -41.28 -19.09 -25.45
C GLU A 65 -41.85 -19.29 -24.03
N ALA A 66 -41.13 -19.95 -23.12
CA ALA A 66 -41.49 -20.10 -21.71
C ALA A 66 -40.93 -18.99 -20.79
N GLY A 67 -39.91 -18.27 -21.26
CA GLY A 67 -39.15 -17.28 -20.49
C GLY A 67 -39.70 -15.86 -20.55
N ASP A 68 -40.51 -15.51 -21.57
CA ASP A 68 -41.00 -14.14 -21.75
C ASP A 68 -41.83 -13.66 -20.55
N GLY A 69 -42.79 -14.47 -20.08
CA GLY A 69 -43.58 -14.15 -18.89
C GLY A 69 -42.90 -14.47 -17.56
N THR A 70 -42.10 -15.53 -17.48
CA THR A 70 -41.51 -15.98 -16.20
C THR A 70 -40.36 -15.08 -15.74
N ILE A 71 -39.52 -14.62 -16.67
CA ILE A 71 -38.46 -13.65 -16.39
C ILE A 71 -39.07 -12.28 -16.10
N GLN A 72 -40.07 -11.83 -16.87
CA GLN A 72 -40.76 -10.56 -16.60
C GLN A 72 -41.44 -10.57 -15.22
N ASN A 73 -42.18 -11.61 -14.86
CA ASN A 73 -42.81 -11.74 -13.54
C ASN A 73 -41.80 -11.82 -12.38
N PHE A 74 -40.62 -12.41 -12.61
CA PHE A 74 -39.54 -12.42 -11.62
C PHE A 74 -38.88 -11.05 -11.48
N VAL A 75 -38.61 -10.37 -12.59
CA VAL A 75 -38.00 -9.02 -12.61
C VAL A 75 -38.95 -7.98 -12.02
N GLU A 76 -40.25 -8.09 -12.30
CA GLU A 76 -41.30 -7.23 -11.76
C GLU A 76 -41.81 -7.68 -10.39
N SER A 77 -41.23 -8.75 -9.82
CA SER A 77 -41.64 -9.19 -8.49
C SER A 77 -41.37 -8.11 -7.43
N ASP A 78 -42.26 -8.03 -6.44
CA ASP A 78 -42.13 -7.16 -5.27
C ASP A 78 -40.84 -7.38 -4.46
N PHE A 79 -40.14 -8.48 -4.74
CA PHE A 79 -38.84 -8.81 -4.17
C PHE A 79 -37.66 -8.33 -5.02
N PHE A 80 -37.68 -8.60 -6.34
CA PHE A 80 -36.52 -8.38 -7.21
C PHE A 80 -36.25 -6.90 -7.48
N MET A 81 -37.30 -6.10 -7.69
CA MET A 81 -37.11 -4.68 -8.02
C MET A 81 -36.48 -3.89 -6.84
N PRO A 82 -36.92 -4.04 -5.57
CA PRO A 82 -36.22 -3.45 -4.43
C PRO A 82 -34.83 -4.02 -4.19
N MET A 83 -34.61 -5.32 -4.41
CA MET A 83 -33.30 -5.96 -4.29
C MET A 83 -32.29 -5.37 -5.29
N MET A 84 -32.70 -5.20 -6.55
CA MET A 84 -31.85 -4.61 -7.59
C MET A 84 -31.55 -3.13 -7.32
N ALA A 85 -32.54 -2.37 -6.83
CA ALA A 85 -32.33 -0.99 -6.40
C ALA A 85 -31.33 -0.90 -5.24
N PHE A 86 -31.44 -1.80 -4.26
CA PHE A 86 -30.49 -1.90 -3.15
C PHE A 86 -29.08 -2.23 -3.64
N LEU A 87 -28.92 -3.26 -4.48
CA LEU A 87 -27.63 -3.65 -5.05
C LEU A 87 -27.02 -2.53 -5.91
N GLY A 88 -27.83 -1.86 -6.73
CA GLY A 88 -27.38 -0.72 -7.55
C GLY A 88 -26.93 0.47 -6.69
N THR A 89 -27.66 0.76 -5.61
CA THR A 89 -27.27 1.81 -4.65
C THR A 89 -25.98 1.44 -3.93
N LEU A 90 -25.86 0.20 -3.45
CA LEU A 90 -24.64 -0.30 -2.80
C LEU A 90 -23.43 -0.23 -3.73
N LEU A 91 -23.60 -0.62 -4.99
CA LEU A 91 -22.55 -0.51 -6.01
C LEU A 91 -22.15 0.95 -6.28
N THR A 92 -23.12 1.86 -6.31
CA THR A 92 -22.88 3.30 -6.48
C THR A 92 -22.09 3.87 -5.31
N VAL A 93 -22.46 3.55 -4.06
CA VAL A 93 -21.73 3.96 -2.85
C VAL A 93 -20.31 3.39 -2.85
N LEU A 94 -20.14 2.13 -3.25
CA LEU A 94 -18.83 1.49 -3.35
C LEU A 94 -17.95 2.16 -4.41
N LEU A 95 -18.50 2.52 -5.57
CA LEU A 95 -17.78 3.28 -6.60
C LEU A 95 -17.33 4.64 -6.10
N ILE A 96 -18.21 5.39 -5.42
CA ILE A 96 -17.86 6.68 -4.81
C ILE A 96 -16.73 6.50 -3.79
N TYR A 97 -16.82 5.48 -2.92
CA TYR A 97 -15.77 5.16 -1.96
C TYR A 97 -14.43 4.87 -2.65
N VAL A 98 -14.42 4.06 -3.71
CA VAL A 98 -13.19 3.77 -4.48
C VAL A 98 -12.59 5.03 -5.09
N LEU A 99 -13.42 5.91 -5.68
CA LEU A 99 -12.95 7.19 -6.22
C LEU A 99 -12.32 8.08 -5.14
N VAL A 100 -12.94 8.15 -3.97
CA VAL A 100 -12.41 8.88 -2.81
C VAL A 100 -11.07 8.28 -2.36
N CYS A 101 -10.96 6.94 -2.26
CA CYS A 101 -9.72 6.25 -1.91
C CYS A 101 -8.60 6.50 -2.91
N ILE A 102 -8.89 6.59 -4.21
CA ILE A 102 -7.87 6.87 -5.23
C ILE A 102 -7.27 8.28 -5.04
N ILE A 103 -8.10 9.26 -4.71
CA ILE A 103 -7.67 10.65 -4.55
C ILE A 103 -6.95 10.85 -3.20
N ILE A 104 -7.54 10.36 -2.11
CA ILE A 104 -7.06 10.60 -0.75
C ILE A 104 -5.96 9.60 -0.36
N GLY A 105 -6.03 8.36 -0.83
CA GLY A 105 -5.13 7.26 -0.46
C GLY A 105 -3.67 7.55 -0.78
N GLY A 106 -3.39 8.29 -1.86
CA GLY A 106 -2.03 8.75 -2.18
C GLY A 106 -1.42 9.64 -1.11
N ALA A 107 -2.17 10.62 -0.62
CA ALA A 107 -1.70 11.52 0.44
C ALA A 107 -1.65 10.83 1.81
N VAL A 108 -2.64 9.98 2.10
CA VAL A 108 -2.64 9.15 3.31
C VAL A 108 -1.44 8.21 3.33
N THR A 109 -0.99 7.70 2.17
CA THR A 109 0.24 6.91 2.08
C THR A 109 1.46 7.73 2.51
N LEU A 110 1.57 9.00 2.10
CA LEU A 110 2.66 9.88 2.54
C LEU A 110 2.59 10.19 4.04
N GLY A 111 1.40 10.47 4.57
CA GLY A 111 1.21 10.73 5.99
C GLY A 111 1.47 9.50 6.85
N TYR A 112 1.05 8.31 6.41
CA TYR A 112 1.34 7.05 7.08
C TYR A 112 2.83 6.70 7.00
N ALA A 113 3.53 7.05 5.91
CA ALA A 113 4.99 6.90 5.83
C ALA A 113 5.66 7.78 6.88
N ARG A 114 5.24 9.05 6.98
CA ARG A 114 5.75 9.99 7.99
C ARG A 114 5.49 9.50 9.41
N PHE A 115 4.28 8.98 9.68
CA PHE A 115 3.93 8.37 10.95
C PHE A 115 4.90 7.23 11.31
N ASN A 116 5.15 6.30 10.39
CA ASN A 116 6.05 5.16 10.65
C ASN A 116 7.51 5.59 10.83
N LEU A 117 7.98 6.63 10.12
CA LEU A 117 9.30 7.20 10.35
C LEU A 117 9.42 7.80 11.75
N ASN A 118 8.46 8.64 12.13
CA ASN A 118 8.41 9.25 13.47
C ASN A 118 8.37 8.19 14.58
N LEU A 119 7.63 7.09 14.37
CA LEU A 119 7.55 5.97 15.30
C LEU A 119 8.93 5.32 15.51
N VAL A 120 9.65 5.05 14.42
CA VAL A 120 11.00 4.44 14.45
C VAL A 120 12.03 5.39 15.06
N ASP A 121 11.89 6.70 14.83
CA ASP A 121 12.77 7.72 15.40
C ASP A 121 12.60 7.90 16.92
N GLY A 122 11.67 7.17 17.55
CA GLY A 122 11.37 7.28 18.98
C GLY A 122 10.47 8.45 19.33
N ASN A 123 9.92 9.16 18.34
CA ASN A 123 8.86 10.13 18.57
C ASN A 123 7.55 9.42 18.93
N ARG A 124 6.59 10.17 19.50
CA ARG A 124 5.25 9.66 19.82
C ARG A 124 4.20 10.24 18.87
N PRO A 125 4.19 9.85 17.58
CA PRO A 125 3.20 10.34 16.63
C PRO A 125 1.77 9.95 17.04
N GLY A 126 0.84 10.87 16.81
CA GLY A 126 -0.58 10.61 16.98
C GLY A 126 -1.15 9.90 15.75
N ALA A 127 -2.26 9.18 15.89
CA ALA A 127 -2.93 8.58 14.74
C ALA A 127 -3.40 9.63 13.71
N GLY A 128 -3.62 10.88 14.14
CA GLY A 128 -3.94 12.00 13.27
C GLY A 128 -2.81 12.40 12.32
N ASP A 129 -1.55 12.03 12.60
CA ASP A 129 -0.40 12.37 11.76
C ASP A 129 -0.46 11.68 10.39
N VAL A 130 -1.28 10.63 10.26
CA VAL A 130 -1.63 10.02 8.97
C VAL A 130 -2.23 11.03 7.99
N PHE A 131 -2.88 12.08 8.48
CA PHE A 131 -3.46 13.15 7.68
C PHE A 131 -2.54 14.35 7.47
N SER A 132 -1.33 14.34 8.05
CA SER A 132 -0.35 15.44 7.94
C SER A 132 -0.05 15.88 6.50
N ASN A 133 -0.16 14.95 5.55
CA ASN A 133 0.13 15.19 4.14
C ASN A 133 -1.13 15.31 3.27
N ILE A 134 -2.33 15.46 3.86
CA ILE A 134 -3.58 15.56 3.09
C ILE A 134 -3.61 16.80 2.18
N GLY A 135 -2.91 17.89 2.52
CA GLY A 135 -2.75 19.05 1.63
C GLY A 135 -1.96 18.78 0.35
N ARG A 136 -1.30 17.61 0.25
CA ARG A 136 -0.45 17.20 -0.88
C ARG A 136 -1.08 16.06 -1.70
N LEU A 137 -2.40 16.08 -1.87
CA LEU A 137 -3.15 15.09 -2.68
C LEU A 137 -2.51 14.84 -4.05
N GLY A 138 -2.17 15.91 -4.77
CA GLY A 138 -1.56 15.81 -6.11
C GLY A 138 -0.20 15.13 -6.11
N ALA A 139 0.63 15.33 -5.07
CA ALA A 139 1.92 14.67 -4.95
C ALA A 139 1.77 13.18 -4.64
N GLY A 140 0.84 12.84 -3.73
CA GLY A 140 0.50 11.46 -3.40
C GLY A 140 -0.09 10.69 -4.59
N PHE A 141 -1.00 11.32 -5.34
CA PHE A 141 -1.54 10.75 -6.57
C PHE A 141 -0.46 10.54 -7.65
N CYS A 142 0.38 11.55 -7.90
CA CYS A 142 1.49 11.43 -8.85
C CYS A 142 2.45 10.29 -8.45
N MET A 143 2.75 10.16 -7.16
CA MET A 143 3.59 9.06 -6.64
C MET A 143 3.01 7.70 -7.00
N TRP A 144 1.72 7.49 -6.70
CA TRP A 144 1.01 6.26 -7.02
C TRP A 144 0.96 5.99 -8.52
N PHE A 145 0.62 7.00 -9.31
CA PHE A 145 0.53 6.89 -10.77
C PHE A 145 1.87 6.47 -11.38
N TRP A 146 2.96 7.19 -11.07
CA TRP A 146 4.28 6.87 -11.63
C TRP A 146 4.80 5.53 -11.13
N ARG A 147 4.69 5.25 -9.83
CA ARG A 147 5.12 3.98 -9.25
C ARG A 147 4.37 2.80 -9.87
N GLY A 148 3.05 2.90 -9.94
CA GLY A 148 2.18 1.88 -10.55
C GLY A 148 2.52 1.67 -12.02
N LEU A 149 2.64 2.76 -12.80
CA LEU A 149 2.99 2.70 -14.22
C LEU A 149 4.32 1.95 -14.44
N TYR A 150 5.38 2.30 -13.72
CA TYR A 150 6.67 1.62 -13.88
C TYR A 150 6.61 0.15 -13.46
N ILE A 151 5.96 -0.18 -12.34
CA ILE A 151 5.84 -1.58 -11.90
C ILE A 151 5.05 -2.39 -12.92
N THR A 152 3.92 -1.88 -13.42
CA THR A 152 3.11 -2.56 -14.44
C THR A 152 3.86 -2.75 -15.74
N LEU A 153 4.61 -1.74 -16.21
CA LEU A 153 5.45 -1.88 -17.41
C LEU A 153 6.51 -2.98 -17.25
N TRP A 154 7.18 -3.05 -16.10
CA TRP A 154 8.15 -4.11 -15.82
C TRP A 154 7.51 -5.49 -15.71
N SER A 155 6.35 -5.59 -15.05
CA SER A 155 5.58 -6.83 -14.90
C SER A 155 5.00 -7.32 -16.24
N LEU A 156 4.60 -6.41 -17.12
CA LEU A 156 4.10 -6.73 -18.47
C LEU A 156 5.21 -7.29 -19.35
N LEU A 157 6.43 -6.79 -19.19
CA LEU A 157 7.59 -7.30 -19.92
C LEU A 157 7.92 -8.72 -19.45
N LEU A 158 8.06 -8.93 -18.13
CA LEU A 158 8.33 -10.22 -17.51
C LEU A 158 7.97 -10.20 -16.01
N VAL A 159 7.57 -11.34 -15.45
CA VAL A 159 7.19 -11.46 -14.02
C VAL A 159 8.35 -11.14 -13.06
N ILE A 160 9.54 -11.69 -13.32
CA ILE A 160 10.72 -11.53 -12.45
C ILE A 160 11.15 -10.06 -12.31
N PRO A 161 11.36 -9.26 -13.38
CA PRO A 161 11.71 -7.86 -13.23
C PRO A 161 10.58 -7.02 -12.63
N GLY A 162 9.30 -7.39 -12.79
CA GLY A 162 8.19 -6.75 -12.07
C GLY A 162 8.33 -6.84 -10.54
N ILE A 163 8.71 -8.01 -10.03
CA ILE A 163 8.99 -8.22 -8.60
C ILE A 163 10.19 -7.36 -8.17
N VAL A 164 11.29 -7.37 -8.92
CA VAL A 164 12.48 -6.57 -8.62
C VAL A 164 12.19 -5.06 -8.66
N ALA A 165 11.33 -4.60 -9.57
CA ALA A 165 10.87 -3.22 -9.67
C ALA A 165 10.07 -2.82 -8.43
N THR A 166 9.18 -3.68 -7.94
CA THR A 166 8.41 -3.45 -6.70
C THR A 166 9.33 -3.17 -5.52
N TYR A 167 10.39 -3.98 -5.33
CA TYR A 167 11.40 -3.75 -4.28
C TYR A 167 12.27 -2.52 -4.55
N SER A 168 12.50 -2.15 -5.82
CA SER A 168 13.31 -0.97 -6.15
C SER A 168 12.61 0.34 -5.83
N TYR A 169 11.28 0.38 -5.92
CA TYR A 169 10.45 1.57 -5.67
C TYR A 169 9.74 1.54 -4.31
N ALA A 170 10.18 0.64 -3.44
CA ALA A 170 9.68 0.43 -2.10
C ALA A 170 9.86 1.62 -1.16
N MET A 171 10.91 2.44 -1.37
CA MET A 171 11.27 3.53 -0.46
C MET A 171 10.69 4.89 -0.86
N VAL A 172 10.07 4.98 -2.04
CA VAL A 172 9.45 6.21 -2.57
C VAL A 172 8.51 6.91 -1.57
N PRO A 173 7.56 6.23 -0.90
CA PRO A 173 6.66 6.92 0.03
C PRO A 173 7.39 7.53 1.23
N TYR A 174 8.45 6.88 1.75
CA TYR A 174 9.26 7.42 2.84
C TYR A 174 10.09 8.62 2.38
N ILE A 175 10.73 8.55 1.20
CA ILE A 175 11.50 9.66 0.62
C ILE A 175 10.64 10.89 0.41
N MET A 176 9.44 10.75 -0.17
CA MET A 176 8.54 11.88 -0.42
C MET A 176 7.88 12.44 0.85
N ALA A 177 7.83 11.64 1.91
CA ALA A 177 7.36 12.07 3.23
C ALA A 177 8.44 12.86 3.99
N GLU A 178 9.73 12.56 3.77
CA GLU A 178 10.86 13.27 4.37
C GLU A 178 11.30 14.50 3.57
N HIS A 179 11.23 14.42 2.25
CA HIS A 179 11.60 15.48 1.30
C HIS A 179 10.37 15.95 0.51
N PRO A 180 9.52 16.81 1.10
CA PRO A 180 8.29 17.25 0.47
C PRO A 180 8.48 18.05 -0.83
N GLU A 181 9.66 18.61 -1.04
CA GLU A 181 10.09 19.35 -2.21
C GLU A 181 10.35 18.49 -3.46
N LEU A 182 10.55 17.17 -3.29
CA LEU A 182 10.88 16.28 -4.40
C LEU A 182 9.65 15.90 -5.24
N ARG A 183 9.83 15.88 -6.56
CA ARG A 183 8.81 15.37 -7.49
C ARG A 183 8.79 13.85 -7.44
N ALA A 184 7.63 13.25 -7.73
CA ALA A 184 7.46 11.79 -7.73
C ALA A 184 8.52 11.04 -8.54
N ARG A 185 8.86 11.53 -9.75
CA ARG A 185 9.87 10.89 -10.61
C ARG A 185 11.29 10.95 -10.04
N GLU A 186 11.62 12.02 -9.32
CA GLU A 186 12.91 12.18 -8.64
C GLU A 186 12.99 11.19 -7.47
N ALA A 187 11.93 11.10 -6.66
CA ALA A 187 11.83 10.13 -5.57
C ALA A 187 11.92 8.67 -6.06
N LEU A 188 11.36 8.35 -7.23
CA LEU A 188 11.50 7.01 -7.85
C LEU A 188 12.95 6.70 -8.23
N ARG A 189 13.66 7.67 -8.82
CA ARG A 189 15.07 7.52 -9.18
C ARG A 189 15.92 7.33 -7.93
N GLU A 190 15.64 8.12 -6.90
CA GLU A 190 16.32 8.06 -5.62
C GLU A 190 16.13 6.70 -4.95
N SER A 191 14.88 6.24 -4.82
CA SER A 191 14.57 4.91 -4.28
C SER A 191 15.34 3.82 -5.02
N LYS A 192 15.39 3.88 -6.36
CA LYS A 192 16.10 2.89 -7.18
C LYS A 192 17.61 2.87 -6.89
N ASN A 193 18.21 4.05 -6.69
CA ASN A 193 19.63 4.20 -6.38
C ASN A 193 19.95 3.70 -4.96
N MET A 194 19.19 4.14 -3.96
CA MET A 194 19.33 3.69 -2.55
C MET A 194 19.19 2.16 -2.42
N MET A 195 18.34 1.55 -3.25
CA MET A 195 18.08 0.12 -3.23
C MET A 195 19.10 -0.73 -4.02
N LYS A 196 20.02 -0.14 -4.79
CA LYS A 196 21.00 -0.90 -5.59
C LYS A 196 21.86 -1.78 -4.67
N GLY A 197 21.87 -3.10 -4.93
CA GLY A 197 22.58 -4.08 -4.09
C GLY A 197 21.90 -4.44 -2.75
N LYS A 198 20.79 -3.79 -2.38
CA LYS A 198 20.10 -4.00 -1.10
C LYS A 198 18.69 -4.59 -1.23
N ARG A 199 18.18 -4.75 -2.46
CA ARG A 199 16.85 -5.36 -2.75
C ARG A 199 16.67 -6.73 -2.12
N TRP A 200 17.70 -7.57 -2.15
CA TRP A 200 17.67 -8.90 -1.54
C TRP A 200 17.47 -8.85 -0.04
N ARG A 201 18.03 -7.85 0.65
CA ARG A 201 17.85 -7.68 2.10
C ARG A 201 16.40 -7.38 2.44
N LEU A 202 15.76 -6.52 1.65
CA LEU A 202 14.34 -6.21 1.81
C LEU A 202 13.47 -7.44 1.50
N PHE A 203 13.80 -8.21 0.46
CA PHE A 203 13.13 -9.50 0.18
C PHE A 203 13.24 -10.47 1.36
N CYS A 204 14.43 -10.64 1.95
CA CYS A 204 14.61 -11.48 3.13
C CYS A 204 13.85 -10.96 4.36
N LEU A 205 13.70 -9.63 4.49
CA LEU A 205 12.88 -9.03 5.54
C LEU A 205 11.41 -9.42 5.35
N GLU A 206 10.85 -9.26 4.14
CA GLU A 206 9.47 -9.69 3.81
C GLU A 206 9.28 -11.20 4.05
N LEU A 207 10.23 -12.02 3.59
CA LEU A 207 10.18 -13.46 3.78
C LEU A 207 10.20 -13.84 5.27
N SER A 208 10.81 -13.02 6.13
CA SER A 208 10.77 -13.26 7.58
C SER A 208 9.40 -13.00 8.21
N PHE A 209 8.50 -12.29 7.51
CA PHE A 209 7.12 -12.06 7.90
C PHE A 209 6.14 -13.06 7.31
N ILE A 210 6.50 -13.75 6.23
CA ILE A 210 5.63 -14.75 5.61
C ILE A 210 5.29 -15.92 6.53
N GLY A 211 6.16 -16.22 7.50
CA GLY A 211 5.86 -17.21 8.53
C GLY A 211 4.68 -16.79 9.42
N TRP A 212 4.56 -15.50 9.73
CA TRP A 212 3.46 -14.97 10.52
C TRP A 212 2.15 -14.95 9.73
N THR A 213 2.19 -14.59 8.44
CA THR A 213 0.99 -14.63 7.59
C THR A 213 0.52 -16.05 7.34
N LEU A 214 1.44 -17.01 7.15
CA LEU A 214 1.10 -18.42 6.97
C LEU A 214 0.51 -19.03 8.24
N LEU A 215 1.04 -18.66 9.41
CA LEU A 215 0.47 -19.07 10.70
C LEU A 215 -0.95 -18.53 10.87
N ALA A 216 -1.16 -17.25 10.58
CA ALA A 216 -2.48 -16.62 10.63
C ALA A 216 -3.49 -17.30 9.68
N ALA A 217 -3.06 -17.57 8.44
CA ALA A 217 -3.88 -18.27 7.46
C ALA A 217 -4.24 -19.70 7.91
N LEU A 218 -3.31 -20.42 8.54
CA LEU A 218 -3.54 -21.78 9.03
C LEU A 218 -4.53 -21.78 10.20
N VAL A 219 -4.37 -20.86 11.16
CA VAL A 219 -5.30 -20.71 12.30
C VAL A 219 -6.70 -20.35 11.80
N PHE A 220 -6.81 -19.40 10.88
CA PHE A 220 -8.07 -19.03 10.24
C PHE A 220 -8.72 -20.22 9.53
N ALA A 221 -7.99 -20.92 8.66
CA ALA A 221 -8.51 -22.06 7.92
C ALA A 221 -9.00 -23.17 8.84
N ALA A 222 -8.24 -23.50 9.89
CA ALA A 222 -8.62 -24.53 10.85
C ALA A 222 -9.94 -24.20 11.57
N ILE A 223 -10.09 -22.97 12.08
CA ILE A 223 -11.30 -22.54 12.79
C ILE A 223 -12.49 -22.45 11.82
N PHE A 224 -12.27 -21.88 10.64
CA PHE A 224 -13.31 -21.71 9.64
C PHE A 224 -13.84 -23.06 9.13
N THR A 225 -12.94 -23.99 8.78
CA THR A 225 -13.32 -25.34 8.34
C THR A 225 -14.02 -26.11 9.45
N ALA A 226 -13.57 -26.00 10.71
CA ALA A 226 -14.27 -26.62 11.83
C ALA A 226 -15.70 -26.07 12.02
N GLY A 227 -15.87 -24.74 11.90
CA GLY A 227 -17.19 -24.10 11.94
C GLY A 227 -18.10 -24.56 10.82
N PHE A 228 -17.56 -24.67 9.61
CA PHE A 228 -18.31 -25.17 8.46
C PHE A 228 -18.74 -26.63 8.64
N LEU A 229 -17.84 -27.52 9.06
CA LEU A 229 -18.14 -28.94 9.25
C LEU A 229 -19.15 -29.21 10.37
N THR A 230 -19.14 -28.39 11.42
CA THR A 230 -20.08 -28.50 12.55
C THR A 230 -21.41 -27.76 12.31
N GLY A 231 -21.53 -27.03 11.20
CA GLY A 231 -22.69 -26.16 10.93
C GLY A 231 -22.78 -24.95 11.86
N SER A 232 -21.73 -24.65 12.64
CA SER A 232 -21.70 -23.55 13.60
C SER A 232 -21.29 -22.24 12.91
N MET A 233 -22.29 -21.42 12.59
CA MET A 233 -22.07 -20.05 12.09
C MET A 233 -21.24 -19.20 13.07
N GLY A 234 -21.39 -19.43 14.38
CA GLY A 234 -20.62 -18.72 15.40
C GLY A 234 -19.13 -19.01 15.33
N LEU A 235 -18.75 -20.27 15.10
CA LEU A 235 -17.35 -20.68 15.03
C LEU A 235 -16.67 -20.16 13.75
N SER A 236 -17.38 -20.16 12.61
CA SER A 236 -16.85 -19.58 11.37
C SER A 236 -16.68 -18.05 11.46
N MET A 237 -17.63 -17.35 12.09
CA MET A 237 -17.51 -15.91 12.38
C MET A 237 -16.35 -15.61 13.32
N PHE A 238 -16.14 -16.44 14.35
CA PHE A 238 -15.02 -16.29 15.28
C PHE A 238 -13.66 -16.40 14.56
N GLY A 239 -13.52 -17.34 13.62
CA GLY A 239 -12.32 -17.45 12.79
C GLY A 239 -12.00 -16.16 12.04
N LEU A 240 -13.01 -15.50 11.45
CA LEU A 240 -12.84 -14.21 10.78
C LEU A 240 -12.36 -13.12 11.74
N VAL A 241 -12.94 -13.05 12.94
CA VAL A 241 -12.53 -12.07 13.95
C VAL A 241 -11.08 -12.28 14.37
N VAL A 242 -10.67 -13.53 14.63
CA VAL A 242 -9.29 -13.88 14.98
C VAL A 242 -8.33 -13.44 13.87
N TYR A 243 -8.66 -13.75 12.61
CA TYR A 243 -7.85 -13.37 11.46
C TYR A 243 -7.71 -11.84 11.32
N ILE A 244 -8.80 -11.09 11.51
CA ILE A 244 -8.78 -9.61 11.47
C ILE A 244 -7.89 -9.04 12.59
N VAL A 245 -7.98 -9.59 13.80
CA VAL A 245 -7.14 -9.17 14.93
C VAL A 245 -5.67 -9.41 14.60
N GLU A 246 -5.30 -10.59 14.11
CA GLU A 246 -3.92 -10.89 13.73
C GLU A 246 -3.38 -9.93 12.67
N LEU A 247 -4.19 -9.60 11.65
CA LEU A 247 -3.83 -8.61 10.63
C LEU A 247 -3.62 -7.20 11.21
N LEU A 248 -4.47 -6.77 12.14
CA LEU A 248 -4.38 -5.48 12.81
C LEU A 248 -3.06 -5.30 13.57
N PHE A 249 -2.50 -6.37 14.15
CA PHE A 249 -1.20 -6.33 14.82
C PHE A 249 -0.03 -6.54 13.85
N LEU A 250 -0.19 -7.38 12.84
CA LEU A 250 0.91 -7.71 11.92
C LEU A 250 1.28 -6.54 11.02
N TYR A 251 0.30 -5.79 10.52
CA TYR A 251 0.53 -4.69 9.59
C TYR A 251 1.41 -3.56 10.15
N PRO A 252 1.10 -2.94 11.32
CA PRO A 252 1.97 -1.92 11.91
C PRO A 252 3.36 -2.47 12.21
N TYR A 253 3.49 -3.75 12.53
CA TYR A 253 4.78 -4.39 12.80
C TYR A 253 5.67 -4.52 11.57
N VAL A 254 5.08 -4.90 10.42
CA VAL A 254 5.77 -4.95 9.13
C VAL A 254 6.22 -3.54 8.72
N GLU A 255 5.32 -2.56 8.83
CA GLU A 255 5.58 -1.18 8.41
C GLU A 255 6.65 -0.49 9.27
N ALA A 256 6.62 -0.67 10.59
CA ALA A 256 7.67 -0.19 11.48
C ALA A 256 9.04 -0.81 11.13
N SER A 257 9.07 -2.09 10.76
CA SER A 257 10.31 -2.77 10.37
C SER A 257 10.85 -2.29 9.01
N ARG A 258 9.96 -1.94 8.07
CA ARG A 258 10.32 -1.31 6.78
C ARG A 258 10.84 0.11 6.94
N ALA A 259 10.22 0.90 7.83
CA ALA A 259 10.70 2.22 8.18
C ALA A 259 12.09 2.16 8.84
N ALA A 260 12.36 1.17 9.70
CA ALA A 260 13.69 0.91 10.25
C ALA A 260 14.71 0.55 9.15
N PHE A 261 14.32 -0.26 8.16
CA PHE A 261 15.16 -0.53 7.01
C PHE A 261 15.48 0.75 6.22
N TYR A 262 14.48 1.60 5.98
CA TYR A 262 14.67 2.89 5.31
C TYR A 262 15.65 3.79 6.05
N ARG A 263 15.52 3.92 7.38
CA ARG A 263 16.43 4.73 8.20
C ARG A 263 17.89 4.30 8.07
N GLU A 264 18.18 3.00 8.07
CA GLU A 264 19.54 2.52 7.80
C GLU A 264 20.05 2.92 6.42
N LEU A 265 19.20 2.83 5.38
CA LEU A 265 19.60 3.22 4.02
C LEU A 265 19.96 4.71 3.96
N THR A 266 19.18 5.53 4.63
CA THR A 266 19.37 6.97 4.72
C THR A 266 20.63 7.31 5.50
N GLU A 267 20.87 6.68 6.66
CA GLU A 267 22.12 6.83 7.44
C GLU A 267 23.35 6.45 6.62
N GLN A 268 23.31 5.29 5.93
CA GLN A 268 24.41 4.85 5.08
C GLN A 268 24.70 5.84 3.94
N ARG A 269 23.66 6.47 3.40
CA ARG A 269 23.79 7.48 2.36
C ARG A 269 24.45 8.75 2.90
N TYR A 270 24.02 9.26 4.06
CA TYR A 270 24.65 10.44 4.67
C TYR A 270 26.10 10.16 5.09
N SER A 271 26.43 8.93 5.48
CA SER A 271 27.80 8.53 5.81
C SER A 271 28.74 8.36 4.60
N ASN A 272 28.18 8.21 3.40
CA ASN A 272 28.94 8.04 2.15
C ASN A 272 28.19 8.70 0.97
N PRO A 273 28.19 10.04 0.89
CA PRO A 273 27.47 10.77 -0.14
C PRO A 273 28.07 10.43 -1.53
N GLN A 274 27.25 9.90 -2.42
CA GLN A 274 27.65 9.73 -3.81
C GLN A 274 27.77 11.11 -4.50
N PRO A 275 28.80 11.36 -5.33
CA PRO A 275 29.02 12.65 -5.98
C PRO A 275 27.84 13.18 -6.81
N GLU A 276 26.96 12.29 -7.31
CA GLU A 276 25.86 12.65 -8.22
C GLU A 276 24.55 13.07 -7.52
N ALA A 277 24.51 13.06 -6.18
CA ALA A 277 23.30 13.34 -5.40
C ALA A 277 23.40 14.62 -4.53
N GLN A 278 24.22 15.57 -4.97
CA GLN A 278 24.38 16.88 -4.34
C GLN A 278 23.24 17.82 -4.75
N TRP A 279 22.04 17.63 -4.20
CA TRP A 279 20.91 18.53 -4.46
C TRP A 279 20.53 19.31 -3.21
N ARG A 280 21.10 20.53 -3.12
CA ARG A 280 20.83 21.63 -2.18
C ARG A 280 21.42 21.52 -0.77
N GLU A 281 22.74 21.65 -0.70
CA GLU A 281 23.32 22.61 0.25
C GLU A 281 23.57 23.90 -0.54
N VAL A 282 22.54 24.75 -0.63
CA VAL A 282 22.75 26.18 -0.87
C VAL A 282 22.16 26.84 0.35
N PRO A 283 22.99 27.34 1.29
CA PRO A 283 22.50 28.21 2.34
C PRO A 283 21.73 29.36 1.69
N GLN A 284 20.54 29.70 2.20
CA GLN A 284 19.73 30.82 1.67
C GLN A 284 20.45 32.18 1.70
N ASP A 285 21.62 32.23 2.34
CA ASP A 285 22.39 33.42 2.62
C ASP A 285 23.30 33.83 1.44
N GLU A 286 23.56 32.92 0.47
CA GLU A 286 24.42 33.19 -0.69
C GLU A 286 23.67 33.62 -1.97
N MET A 287 22.33 33.78 -1.93
CA MET A 287 21.56 34.32 -3.07
C MET A 287 21.60 35.86 -3.17
N LYS A 288 22.70 36.49 -2.74
CA LYS A 288 22.97 37.90 -2.98
C LYS A 288 24.42 38.07 -3.40
N GLU A 289 24.57 38.59 -4.61
CA GLU A 289 25.83 39.06 -5.23
C GLU A 289 26.78 37.98 -5.76
N GLU A 290 26.47 37.45 -6.95
CA GLU A 290 27.54 37.25 -7.93
C GLU A 290 27.12 37.89 -9.26
N THR A 291 27.61 39.12 -9.45
CA THR A 291 27.62 39.79 -10.75
C THR A 291 28.71 39.11 -11.58
N TYR A 292 28.33 38.39 -12.64
CA TYR A 292 29.28 37.75 -13.54
C TYR A 292 30.18 38.81 -14.21
N ASP A 293 31.47 38.79 -13.90
CA ASP A 293 32.51 39.54 -14.61
C ASP A 293 32.93 38.74 -15.85
N TYR A 294 32.64 39.28 -17.04
CA TYR A 294 32.83 38.62 -18.33
C TYR A 294 34.29 38.71 -18.86
N ASN A 295 35.23 39.30 -18.11
CA ASN A 295 36.55 39.66 -18.64
C ASN A 295 37.71 38.71 -18.28
N ASN A 296 37.47 37.48 -17.82
CA ASN A 296 38.58 36.61 -17.42
C ASN A 296 38.40 35.13 -17.83
N ASP A 297 38.19 34.90 -19.13
CA ASP A 297 38.28 33.57 -19.74
C ASP A 297 39.71 33.35 -20.30
N PRO A 298 40.49 32.36 -19.82
CA PRO A 298 41.83 32.08 -20.33
C PRO A 298 41.84 31.23 -21.62
N PHE A 299 40.68 31.01 -22.25
CA PHE A 299 40.58 30.39 -23.57
C PHE A 299 39.92 31.32 -24.59
N HIS A 300 40.52 32.49 -24.81
CA HIS A 300 40.46 33.19 -26.09
C HIS A 300 41.63 34.14 -26.31
#